data_AF-A0A5D3EIC9-F1
#
_entry.id   AF-A0A5D3EIC9-F1
#
_cell.length_a   1.000
_cell.length_b   1.000
_cell.length_c   1.000
_cell.angle_alpha   90.00
_cell.angle_beta   90.00
_cell.angle_gamma   90.00
#
_symmetry.space_group_name_H-M   'P 1'
#
loop_
_entity.id
_entity.type
_entity.pdbx_description
1 polymer ?
#
loop_
_entity_poly.entity_id
_entity_poly.type
_entity_poly.pdbx_seq_one_letter_code
_entity_poly.pdbx_strand_id
1 'polypeptide(L)'
;MMKTRTLAFHDRQHMQRILMQQNAVGFAFSRFIATISPHLRKWSDRGGDSVWVRNSPVEKAIDNALIVLQSTLYKNINDFQFDAWKRANLKNDEMIDRFILGMSLSSLMRDGMFRQNMEAFKGLQKEVDANGLNLSQKVWSIADQAKMNLEFYLNSGISSGRSADGISRDIRQMLNNPDKRFRRVKDEDGKLKLSKPMEDYHPGAGVYRSSRMNALRLASTKTNMAYRKADYERWQNLDFILGIEISRSPSNHGPCKICDAMVGKYPKDFQFLGFHPFCICIATPILQKPEDFADFLLDDEIPKSQLITDIPAGARKFMLDNEYMQKSYTFRDNKAWFNGDNHRENKSQQSTGFVKCKSIPEAVERAKSYGIKSFHVGDTPLSDVNIILEAIHDESKHIKIDLEEFRLEEGRMFKGRKNSGGYYSTRDKKIVMRMDSYSESIYDVPIPFDEQLRRFEKSKKDMQSQLDDLTSRLKANKGLSKFLKDDIKMLKGRIFDLENKIFKINEKIKEGKEPLPWTVSTTFKDRKDQIMSTVHHEIGHYVHYTLLDYVSYKRVEHISEYGASAQEEGFAEWYSYYRMKGESGVPSVLLELFKKCEKMIRKK
;
A
#
# COMPACT_ATOMS: atom_id res chain seq x y z
N MET A 1 34.61 -24.06 12.75
CA MET A 1 34.79 -22.65 12.31
C MET A 1 33.48 -22.18 11.68
N MET A 2 32.64 -21.42 12.40
CA MET A 2 31.45 -20.80 11.78
C MET A 2 31.94 -19.74 10.79
N LYS A 3 31.67 -19.92 9.49
CA LYS A 3 31.91 -18.88 8.48
C LYS A 3 31.18 -17.61 8.94
N THR A 4 31.92 -16.56 9.25
CA THR A 4 31.34 -15.25 9.55
C THR A 4 30.62 -14.78 8.28
N ARG A 5 29.28 -14.93 8.25
CA ARG A 5 28.47 -14.42 7.13
C ARG A 5 28.74 -12.93 7.01
N THR A 6 29.17 -12.47 5.84
CA THR A 6 29.30 -11.04 5.54
C THR A 6 28.00 -10.52 4.95
N LEU A 7 27.63 -9.27 5.27
CA LEU A 7 26.45 -8.65 4.66
C LEU A 7 26.61 -8.58 3.14
N ALA A 8 25.55 -8.87 2.40
CA ALA A 8 25.49 -8.67 0.95
C ALA A 8 25.71 -7.20 0.59
N PHE A 9 26.17 -6.93 -0.64
CA PHE A 9 26.55 -5.58 -1.09
C PHE A 9 25.45 -4.53 -0.84
N HIS A 10 24.23 -4.81 -1.27
CA HIS A 10 23.09 -3.88 -1.10
C HIS A 10 22.67 -3.70 0.35
N ASP A 11 22.66 -4.77 1.16
CA ASP A 11 22.37 -4.67 2.59
C ASP A 11 23.46 -3.87 3.34
N ARG A 12 24.74 -3.96 2.93
CA ARG A 12 25.81 -3.08 3.45
C ARG A 12 25.57 -1.62 3.11
N GLN A 13 25.23 -1.32 1.85
CA GLN A 13 24.92 0.04 1.43
C GLN A 13 23.73 0.61 2.19
N HIS A 14 22.67 -0.19 2.38
CA HIS A 14 21.51 0.22 3.16
C HIS A 14 21.88 0.57 4.61
N MET A 15 22.72 -0.25 5.25
CA MET A 15 23.22 0.05 6.59
C MET A 15 24.07 1.32 6.66
N GLN A 16 24.94 1.55 5.68
CA GLN A 16 25.68 2.81 5.57
C GLN A 16 24.75 4.01 5.41
N ARG A 17 23.67 3.89 4.62
CA ARG A 17 22.68 4.95 4.45
C ARG A 17 21.90 5.24 5.73
N ILE A 18 21.53 4.22 6.49
CA ILE A 18 20.92 4.41 7.81
C ILE A 18 21.87 5.15 8.76
N LEU A 19 23.18 4.84 8.75
CA LEU A 19 24.17 5.59 9.54
C LEU A 19 24.27 7.06 9.10
N MET A 20 24.26 7.33 7.78
CA MET A 20 24.22 8.69 7.26
C MET A 20 22.94 9.43 7.68
N GLN A 21 21.80 8.75 7.71
CA GLN A 21 20.53 9.31 8.19
C GLN A 21 20.63 9.71 9.66
N GLN A 22 21.21 8.85 10.49
CA GLN A 22 21.40 9.13 11.92
C GLN A 22 22.25 10.38 12.15
N ASN A 23 23.30 10.57 11.34
CA ASN A 23 24.09 11.80 11.34
C ASN A 23 23.25 13.01 10.91
N ALA A 24 22.46 12.90 9.85
CA ALA A 24 21.59 13.97 9.38
C ALA A 24 20.53 14.39 10.42
N VAL A 25 19.93 13.43 11.14
CA VAL A 25 19.06 13.69 12.28
C VAL A 25 19.84 14.43 13.38
N GLY A 26 21.06 13.98 13.70
CA GLY A 26 21.95 14.68 14.64
C GLY A 26 22.23 16.13 14.25
N PHE A 27 22.48 16.39 12.96
CA PHE A 27 22.67 17.74 12.43
C PHE A 27 21.40 18.59 12.51
N ALA A 28 20.22 18.02 12.25
CA ALA A 28 18.94 18.74 12.39
C ALA A 28 18.74 19.26 13.81
N PHE A 29 19.00 18.41 14.82
CA PHE A 29 18.99 18.85 16.21
C PHE A 29 20.08 19.90 16.48
N SER A 30 21.33 19.66 16.05
CA SER A 30 22.43 20.62 16.26
C SER A 30 22.12 22.01 15.69
N ARG A 31 21.45 22.06 14.53
CA ARG A 31 20.98 23.32 13.93
C ARG A 31 19.86 23.97 14.73
N PHE A 32 18.85 23.19 15.14
CA PHE A 32 17.78 23.68 16.01
C PHE A 32 18.37 24.38 17.26
N ILE A 33 19.36 23.74 17.86
CA ILE A 33 20.07 24.20 19.06
C ILE A 33 20.82 25.51 18.80
N ALA A 34 21.58 25.56 17.70
CA ALA A 34 22.30 26.75 17.30
C ALA A 34 21.34 27.94 17.07
N THR A 35 20.17 27.68 16.48
CA THR A 35 19.13 28.69 16.24
C THR A 35 18.56 29.26 17.54
N ILE A 36 18.21 28.41 18.51
CA ILE A 36 17.58 28.89 19.76
C ILE A 36 18.58 29.48 20.76
N SER A 37 19.86 29.15 20.64
CA SER A 37 20.90 29.53 21.61
C SER A 37 20.99 31.04 21.90
N PRO A 38 20.96 31.94 20.90
CA PRO A 38 20.96 33.39 21.16
C PRO A 38 19.70 33.88 21.87
N HIS A 39 18.55 33.24 21.61
CA HIS A 39 17.28 33.58 22.26
C HIS A 39 17.26 33.12 23.71
N LEU A 40 17.79 31.92 23.98
CA LEU A 40 17.94 31.40 25.35
C LEU A 40 18.82 32.27 26.23
N ARG A 41 19.80 33.02 25.69
CA ARG A 41 20.58 33.99 26.49
C ARG A 41 19.77 35.20 26.95
N LYS A 42 18.67 35.51 26.25
CA LYS A 42 17.75 36.60 26.60
C LYS A 42 16.69 36.16 27.61
N TRP A 43 16.62 34.86 27.88
CA TRP A 43 15.70 34.31 28.87
C TRP A 43 16.10 34.78 30.28
N SER A 44 15.12 35.07 31.12
CA SER A 44 15.34 35.47 32.51
C SER A 44 14.32 34.77 33.40
N ASP A 45 14.72 34.32 34.58
CA ASP A 45 13.77 33.81 35.57
C ASP A 45 12.92 34.98 36.08
N ARG A 46 11.59 34.80 36.02
CA ARG A 46 10.60 35.81 36.42
C ARG A 46 9.64 35.29 37.49
N GLY A 47 9.86 34.07 38.00
CA GLY A 47 8.95 33.38 38.90
C GLY A 47 7.63 32.96 38.25
N GLY A 48 6.91 32.04 38.90
CA GLY A 48 5.62 31.50 38.46
C GLY A 48 5.68 30.02 38.05
N ASP A 49 4.53 29.46 37.66
CA ASP A 49 4.37 28.02 37.43
C ASP A 49 4.95 27.52 36.10
N SER A 50 5.46 28.41 35.24
CA SER A 50 6.03 28.07 33.94
C SER A 50 7.28 28.91 33.62
N VAL A 51 8.29 28.27 33.03
CA VAL A 51 9.54 28.92 32.58
C VAL A 51 9.31 29.97 31.48
N TRP A 52 8.12 29.99 30.87
CA TRP A 52 7.79 30.93 29.80
C TRP A 52 7.11 32.21 30.29
N VAL A 53 6.72 32.28 31.57
CA VAL A 53 6.09 33.48 32.14
C VAL A 53 6.98 34.70 31.88
N ARG A 54 6.38 35.72 31.22
CA ARG A 54 7.06 36.96 30.82
C ARG A 54 8.28 36.79 29.88
N ASN A 55 8.45 35.60 29.30
CA ASN A 55 9.49 35.26 28.31
C ASN A 55 8.90 34.93 26.92
N SER A 56 7.68 35.39 26.61
CA SER A 56 6.98 35.09 25.35
C SER A 56 7.80 35.32 24.07
N PRO A 57 8.65 36.36 23.93
CA PRO A 57 9.50 36.50 22.75
C PRO A 57 10.54 35.38 22.58
N VAL A 58 11.04 34.83 23.69
CA VAL A 58 11.98 33.69 23.67
C VAL A 58 11.23 32.41 23.30
N GLU A 59 10.07 32.19 23.92
CA GLU A 59 9.22 31.03 23.62
C GLU A 59 8.82 30.99 22.14
N LYS A 60 8.33 32.11 21.58
CA LYS A 60 7.98 32.21 20.15
C LYS A 60 9.16 31.88 19.23
N ALA A 61 10.37 32.28 19.58
CA ALA A 61 11.56 31.95 18.80
C ALA A 61 11.89 30.46 18.85
N ILE A 62 11.68 29.82 20.01
CA ILE A 62 11.84 28.37 20.18
C ILE A 62 10.76 27.63 19.38
N ASP A 63 9.50 28.04 19.48
CA ASP A 63 8.39 27.43 18.74
C ASP A 63 8.62 27.49 17.22
N ASN A 64 9.08 28.63 16.69
CA ASN A 64 9.45 28.75 15.29
C ASN A 64 10.60 27.80 14.90
N ALA A 65 11.61 27.66 15.76
CA ALA A 65 12.72 26.74 15.52
C ALA A 65 12.27 25.26 15.59
N LEU A 66 11.27 24.93 16.42
CA LEU A 66 10.66 23.61 16.52
C LEU A 66 9.88 23.24 15.25
N ILE A 67 9.14 24.18 14.64
CA ILE A 67 8.49 23.99 13.34
C ILE A 67 9.53 23.65 12.24
N VAL A 68 10.68 24.33 12.27
CA VAL A 68 11.79 24.04 11.34
C VAL A 68 12.40 22.66 11.62
N LEU A 69 12.61 22.29 12.88
CA LEU A 69 13.09 20.96 13.25
C LEU A 69 12.12 19.88 12.76
N GLN A 70 10.83 20.06 12.99
CA GLN A 70 9.77 19.14 12.59
C GLN A 70 9.75 18.95 11.06
N SER A 71 9.69 20.03 10.29
CA SER A 71 9.73 19.95 8.82
C SER A 71 11.01 19.29 8.29
N THR A 72 12.16 19.58 8.92
CA THR A 72 13.45 18.96 8.58
C THR A 72 13.45 17.45 8.84
N LEU A 73 12.95 17.01 10.00
CA LEU A 73 12.84 15.59 10.35
C LEU A 73 11.86 14.87 9.44
N TYR A 74 10.69 15.46 9.16
CA TYR A 74 9.70 14.89 8.26
C TYR A 74 10.26 14.69 6.86
N LYS A 75 10.94 15.70 6.31
CA LYS A 75 11.60 15.61 5.01
C LYS A 75 12.70 14.55 5.02
N ASN A 76 13.56 14.55 6.04
CA ASN A 76 14.64 13.57 6.18
C ASN A 76 14.11 12.13 6.15
N ILE A 77 13.07 11.82 6.91
CA ILE A 77 12.52 10.47 6.96
C ILE A 77 11.95 10.06 5.60
N ASN A 78 11.18 10.93 4.95
CA ASN A 78 10.61 10.64 3.63
C ASN A 78 11.67 10.42 2.54
N ASP A 79 12.67 11.30 2.48
CA ASP A 79 13.74 11.20 1.47
C ASP A 79 14.53 9.89 1.63
N PHE A 80 14.87 9.52 2.87
CA PHE A 80 15.58 8.27 3.16
C PHE A 80 14.71 7.03 3.00
N GLN A 81 13.40 7.10 3.26
CA GLN A 81 12.47 6.01 2.93
C GLN A 81 12.43 5.75 1.43
N PHE A 82 12.38 6.81 0.62
CA PHE A 82 12.37 6.69 -0.84
C PHE A 82 13.70 6.13 -1.38
N ASP A 83 14.85 6.62 -0.89
CA ASP A 83 16.17 6.07 -1.26
C ASP A 83 16.28 4.58 -0.87
N ALA A 84 15.82 4.21 0.31
CA ALA A 84 15.81 2.81 0.76
C ALA A 84 14.91 1.92 -0.10
N TRP A 85 13.70 2.37 -0.43
CA TRP A 85 12.80 1.65 -1.35
C TRP A 85 13.43 1.47 -2.73
N LYS A 86 14.04 2.53 -3.30
CA LYS A 86 14.73 2.46 -4.60
C LYS A 86 15.90 1.48 -4.57
N ARG A 87 16.71 1.47 -3.51
CA ARG A 87 17.85 0.55 -3.37
C ARG A 87 17.42 -0.90 -3.24
N ALA A 88 16.35 -1.17 -2.49
CA ALA A 88 15.80 -2.51 -2.41
C ALA A 88 15.29 -2.98 -3.79
N ASN A 89 14.66 -2.11 -4.59
CA ASN A 89 14.30 -2.46 -5.95
C ASN A 89 15.53 -2.81 -6.82
N LEU A 90 16.58 -1.98 -6.78
CA LEU A 90 17.84 -2.27 -7.50
C LEU A 90 18.48 -3.59 -7.06
N LYS A 91 18.46 -3.89 -5.74
CA LYS A 91 18.92 -5.18 -5.21
C LYS A 91 18.14 -6.34 -5.82
N ASN A 92 16.83 -6.22 -5.92
CA ASN A 92 15.97 -7.27 -6.47
C ASN A 92 16.14 -7.39 -7.99
N ASP A 93 16.29 -6.26 -8.71
CA ASP A 93 16.59 -6.25 -10.14
C ASP A 93 17.89 -7.04 -10.42
N GLU A 94 18.97 -6.75 -9.70
CA GLU A 94 20.24 -7.48 -9.85
C GLU A 94 20.12 -8.97 -9.47
N MET A 95 19.29 -9.32 -8.50
CA MET A 95 19.05 -10.71 -8.12
C MET A 95 18.33 -11.46 -9.24
N ILE A 96 17.26 -10.86 -9.78
CA ILE A 96 16.49 -11.43 -10.88
C ILE A 96 17.36 -11.58 -12.11
N ASP A 97 18.10 -10.54 -12.51
CA ASP A 97 19.01 -10.55 -13.67
C ASP A 97 19.98 -11.73 -13.62
N ARG A 98 20.57 -11.99 -12.44
CA ARG A 98 21.49 -13.12 -12.25
C ARG A 98 20.77 -14.46 -12.28
N PHE A 99 19.57 -14.52 -11.71
CA PHE A 99 18.78 -15.76 -11.65
C PHE A 99 18.34 -16.22 -13.05
N ILE A 100 17.85 -15.29 -13.87
CA ILE A 100 17.31 -15.59 -15.20
C ILE A 100 18.37 -15.59 -16.31
N LEU A 101 19.65 -15.43 -15.96
CA LEU A 101 20.74 -15.32 -16.93
C LEU A 101 20.81 -16.58 -17.79
N GLY A 102 20.66 -16.41 -19.11
CA GLY A 102 20.67 -17.52 -20.07
C GLY A 102 19.34 -18.27 -20.21
N MET A 103 18.30 -17.88 -19.46
CA MET A 103 16.94 -18.43 -19.63
C MET A 103 16.22 -17.75 -20.81
N SER A 104 15.51 -18.54 -21.61
CA SER A 104 14.64 -18.04 -22.68
C SER A 104 13.26 -17.68 -22.11
N LEU A 105 13.10 -16.45 -21.64
CA LEU A 105 11.84 -15.94 -21.08
C LEU A 105 11.12 -15.03 -22.08
N SER A 106 9.78 -15.04 -22.06
CA SER A 106 8.99 -14.06 -22.79
C SER A 106 9.24 -12.65 -22.22
N SER A 107 9.09 -11.62 -23.08
CA SER A 107 9.23 -10.22 -22.65
C SER A 107 8.25 -9.86 -21.53
N LEU A 108 7.00 -10.33 -21.61
CA LEU A 108 5.98 -10.11 -20.59
C LEU A 108 6.37 -10.67 -19.21
N MET A 109 6.90 -11.90 -19.18
CA MET A 109 7.32 -12.55 -17.94
C MET A 109 8.52 -11.83 -17.32
N ARG A 110 9.50 -11.49 -18.16
CA ARG A 110 10.64 -10.68 -17.74
C ARG A 110 10.17 -9.36 -17.14
N ASP A 111 9.36 -8.58 -17.87
CA ASP A 111 8.83 -7.29 -17.41
C ASP A 111 8.03 -7.41 -16.10
N GLY A 112 7.29 -8.51 -15.94
CA GLY A 112 6.58 -8.85 -14.69
C GLY A 112 7.52 -8.98 -13.49
N MET A 113 8.65 -9.69 -13.63
CA MET A 113 9.63 -9.88 -12.57
C MET A 113 10.29 -8.55 -12.12
N PHE A 114 10.48 -7.60 -13.06
CA PHE A 114 11.04 -6.28 -12.77
C PHE A 114 10.02 -5.25 -12.27
N ARG A 115 8.75 -5.62 -12.12
CA ARG A 115 7.69 -4.71 -11.66
C ARG A 115 7.98 -4.18 -10.24
N GLN A 116 7.87 -2.87 -10.08
CA GLN A 116 8.04 -2.18 -8.80
C GLN A 116 6.71 -1.68 -8.26
N ASN A 117 6.45 -1.85 -6.97
CA ASN A 117 5.18 -1.45 -6.36
C ASN A 117 5.26 -0.05 -5.69
N MET A 118 5.07 1.00 -6.50
CA MET A 118 5.06 2.39 -6.01
C MET A 118 3.86 2.67 -5.10
N GLU A 119 2.72 2.02 -5.34
CA GLU A 119 1.51 2.25 -4.53
C GLU A 119 1.65 1.65 -3.13
N ALA A 120 2.25 0.46 -2.99
CA ALA A 120 2.59 -0.09 -1.67
C ALA A 120 3.56 0.82 -0.90
N PHE A 121 4.51 1.47 -1.60
CA PHE A 121 5.39 2.45 -0.99
C PHE A 121 4.64 3.70 -0.51
N LYS A 122 3.75 4.27 -1.33
CA LYS A 122 2.90 5.39 -0.91
C LYS A 122 1.96 5.00 0.23
N GLY A 123 1.46 3.77 0.23
CA GLY A 123 0.67 3.19 1.31
C GLY A 123 1.46 3.16 2.63
N LEU A 124 2.70 2.69 2.59
CA LEU A 124 3.62 2.71 3.75
C LEU A 124 3.85 4.14 4.29
N GLN A 125 3.95 5.14 3.42
CA GLN A 125 4.12 6.54 3.85
C GLN A 125 2.88 7.12 4.54
N LYS A 126 1.68 6.63 4.18
CA LYS A 126 0.40 7.06 4.74
C LYS A 126 -0.03 6.24 5.97
N GLU A 127 0.71 5.19 6.29
CA GLU A 127 0.35 4.23 7.34
C GLU A 127 0.30 4.88 8.73
N VAL A 128 -0.75 4.55 9.49
CA VAL A 128 -0.88 4.86 10.92
C VAL A 128 -0.37 3.70 11.77
N ASP A 129 0.20 4.01 12.93
CA ASP A 129 0.63 2.97 13.86
C ASP A 129 -0.52 2.44 14.75
N ALA A 130 -0.18 1.56 15.69
CA ALA A 130 -1.13 1.00 16.65
C ALA A 130 -1.84 2.07 17.52
N ASN A 131 -1.28 3.28 17.64
CA ASN A 131 -1.85 4.39 18.38
C ASN A 131 -2.63 5.35 17.44
N GLY A 132 -2.82 5.00 16.17
CA GLY A 132 -3.49 5.84 15.18
C GLY A 132 -2.65 7.02 14.67
N LEU A 133 -1.34 7.04 14.95
CA LEU A 133 -0.47 8.15 14.60
C LEU A 133 0.24 7.93 13.26
N ASN A 134 0.10 8.87 12.34
CA ASN A 134 0.85 8.93 11.09
C ASN A 134 2.27 9.52 11.30
N LEU A 135 3.10 9.49 10.25
CA LEU A 135 4.48 9.99 10.33
C LEU A 135 4.55 11.47 10.76
N SER A 136 3.69 12.33 10.23
CA SER A 136 3.69 13.76 10.56
C SER A 136 3.40 13.98 12.05
N GLN A 137 2.37 13.32 12.58
CA GLN A 137 2.00 13.39 14.00
C GLN A 137 3.12 12.88 14.91
N LYS A 138 3.82 11.80 14.53
CA LYS A 138 4.98 11.31 15.30
C LYS A 138 6.14 12.30 15.34
N VAL A 139 6.41 12.96 14.21
CA VAL A 139 7.45 13.99 14.13
C VAL A 139 7.04 15.21 14.95
N TRP A 140 5.76 15.59 14.94
CA TRP A 140 5.21 16.60 15.85
C TRP A 140 5.45 16.24 17.32
N SER A 141 5.10 15.03 17.76
CA SER A 141 5.33 14.60 19.15
C SER A 141 6.80 14.63 19.57
N ILE A 142 7.72 14.41 18.62
CA ILE A 142 9.16 14.54 18.87
C ILE A 142 9.57 16.00 19.08
N ALA A 143 9.02 16.93 18.29
CA ALA A 143 9.27 18.36 18.45
C ALA A 143 8.67 18.88 19.78
N ASP A 144 7.46 18.46 20.13
CA ASP A 144 6.84 18.78 21.42
C ASP A 144 7.68 18.25 22.59
N GLN A 145 8.20 17.03 22.46
CA GLN A 145 9.13 16.49 23.45
C GLN A 145 10.42 17.28 23.53
N ALA A 146 10.95 17.80 22.41
CA ALA A 146 12.11 18.68 22.44
C ALA A 146 11.83 19.98 23.21
N LYS A 147 10.61 20.54 23.11
CA LYS A 147 10.16 21.68 23.94
C LYS A 147 10.15 21.30 25.42
N MET A 148 9.51 20.17 25.78
CA MET A 148 9.47 19.69 27.16
C MET A 148 10.87 19.41 27.73
N ASN A 149 11.79 18.88 26.91
CA ASN A 149 13.18 18.69 27.33
C ASN A 149 13.83 20.04 27.66
N LEU A 150 13.61 21.09 26.86
CA LEU A 150 14.12 22.45 27.13
C LEU A 150 13.54 23.04 28.41
N GLU A 151 12.22 22.94 28.60
CA GLU A 151 11.53 23.40 29.81
C GLU A 151 12.09 22.73 31.06
N PHE A 152 12.26 21.41 31.00
CA PHE A 152 12.85 20.62 32.07
C PHE A 152 14.28 21.08 32.39
N TYR A 153 15.09 21.38 31.37
CA TYR A 153 16.46 21.86 31.56
C TYR A 153 16.51 23.26 32.15
N LEU A 154 15.60 24.15 31.74
CA LEU A 154 15.45 25.49 32.32
C LEU A 154 15.06 25.39 33.81
N ASN A 155 14.02 24.62 34.12
CA ASN A 155 13.57 24.38 35.50
C ASN A 155 14.66 23.78 36.40
N SER A 156 15.38 22.79 35.89
CA SER A 156 16.50 22.17 36.61
C SER A 156 17.63 23.17 36.87
N GLY A 157 17.89 24.07 35.92
CA GLY A 157 18.86 25.15 36.05
C GLY A 157 18.51 26.15 37.15
N ILE A 158 17.24 26.57 37.21
CA ILE A 158 16.70 27.46 38.24
C ILE A 158 16.84 26.81 39.63
N SER A 159 16.37 25.57 39.76
CA SER A 159 16.40 24.81 41.02
C SER A 159 17.82 24.61 41.56
N SER A 160 18.83 24.66 40.67
CA SER A 160 20.25 24.53 41.02
C SER A 160 20.94 25.88 41.25
N GLY A 161 20.20 26.99 41.30
CA GLY A 161 20.72 28.34 41.55
C GLY A 161 21.62 28.90 40.43
N ARG A 162 21.50 28.40 39.19
CA ARG A 162 22.36 28.83 38.08
C ARG A 162 21.84 30.12 37.44
N SER A 163 22.76 31.00 37.01
CA SER A 163 22.41 32.20 36.23
C SER A 163 21.87 31.82 34.85
N ALA A 164 21.07 32.69 34.23
CA ALA A 164 20.51 32.47 32.89
C ALA A 164 21.59 32.14 31.83
N ASP A 165 22.75 32.79 31.89
CA ASP A 165 23.89 32.48 31.04
C ASP A 165 24.52 31.11 31.32
N GLY A 166 24.52 30.66 32.58
CA GLY A 166 24.95 29.32 32.99
C GLY A 166 23.99 28.25 32.47
N ILE A 167 22.70 28.46 32.67
CA ILE A 167 21.63 27.59 32.17
C ILE A 167 21.68 27.50 30.64
N SER A 168 21.87 28.63 29.94
CA SER A 168 22.06 28.66 28.49
C SER A 168 23.30 27.88 28.03
N ARG A 169 24.39 27.88 28.80
CA ARG A 169 25.60 27.08 28.51
C ARG A 169 25.37 25.58 28.72
N ASP A 170 24.69 25.20 29.80
CA ASP A 170 24.35 23.81 30.10
C ASP A 170 23.38 23.23 29.08
N ILE A 171 22.34 24.00 28.78
CA ILE A 171 21.38 23.68 27.72
C ILE A 171 22.15 23.47 26.43
N ARG A 172 23.06 24.36 26.01
CA ARG A 172 23.91 24.14 24.82
C ARG A 172 24.74 22.85 24.86
N GLN A 173 25.38 22.52 25.99
CA GLN A 173 26.17 21.28 26.12
C GLN A 173 25.31 20.02 26.05
N MET A 174 24.16 20.06 26.72
CA MET A 174 23.17 18.99 26.74
C MET A 174 22.46 18.89 25.41
N LEU A 175 22.26 19.99 24.71
CA LEU A 175 21.67 20.01 23.39
C LEU A 175 22.63 19.40 22.35
N ASN A 176 23.93 19.69 22.40
CA ASN A 176 24.91 19.02 21.53
C ASN A 176 25.00 17.50 21.78
N ASN A 177 24.70 17.05 22.99
CA ASN A 177 24.64 15.63 23.37
C ASN A 177 23.44 15.34 24.30
N PRO A 178 22.20 15.27 23.76
CA PRO A 178 20.97 15.18 24.57
C PRO A 178 20.96 14.01 25.54
N ASP A 179 21.63 12.93 25.14
CA ASP A 179 21.72 11.70 25.91
C ASP A 179 22.63 11.83 27.13
N LYS A 180 23.52 12.84 27.19
CA LYS A 180 24.38 13.05 28.36
C LYS A 180 23.62 13.48 29.62
N ARG A 181 22.46 14.12 29.50
CA ARG A 181 21.62 14.44 30.67
C ARG A 181 20.87 13.22 31.18
N PHE A 182 20.35 12.43 30.24
CA PHE A 182 19.52 11.27 30.49
C PHE A 182 20.33 9.96 30.35
N ARG A 183 21.50 9.91 31.00
CA ARG A 183 22.33 8.70 31.08
C ARG A 183 22.47 8.21 32.52
N ARG A 184 22.82 6.93 32.66
CA ARG A 184 23.29 6.39 33.93
C ARG A 184 24.68 6.94 34.27
N VAL A 185 24.87 7.31 35.52
CA VAL A 185 26.13 7.78 36.11
C VAL A 185 26.58 6.77 37.16
N LYS A 186 27.90 6.62 37.34
CA LYS A 186 28.43 5.77 38.42
C LYS A 186 28.27 6.51 39.75
N ASP A 187 27.75 5.83 40.76
CA ASP A 187 27.76 6.30 42.14
C ASP A 187 29.14 6.10 42.79
N GLU A 188 29.27 6.51 44.05
CA GLU A 188 30.51 6.40 44.84
C GLU A 188 31.00 4.93 44.96
N ASP A 189 30.08 3.96 44.85
CA ASP A 189 30.37 2.51 44.85
C ASP A 189 30.62 1.93 43.44
N GLY A 190 30.68 2.77 42.40
CA GLY A 190 30.92 2.37 41.02
C GLY A 190 29.72 1.73 40.29
N LYS A 191 28.54 1.69 40.92
CA LYS A 191 27.30 1.15 40.33
C LYS A 191 26.58 2.20 39.48
N LEU A 192 26.01 1.75 38.35
CA LEU A 192 25.31 2.63 37.41
C LEU A 192 23.89 2.99 37.90
N LYS A 193 23.75 4.14 38.57
CA LYS A 193 22.47 4.75 38.94
C LYS A 193 21.99 5.74 37.88
N LEU A 194 20.69 5.99 37.84
CA LEU A 194 20.15 7.04 36.98
C LEU A 194 20.67 8.40 37.50
N SER A 195 20.90 9.36 36.61
CA SER A 195 21.15 10.73 37.07
C SER A 195 19.87 11.29 37.70
N LYS A 196 19.95 12.16 38.72
CA LYS A 196 18.75 12.81 39.31
C LYS A 196 17.79 13.37 38.24
N PRO A 197 18.26 14.09 37.20
CA PRO A 197 17.39 14.57 36.13
C PRO A 197 16.75 13.46 35.28
N MET A 198 17.36 12.28 35.22
CA MET A 198 16.83 11.10 34.53
C MET A 198 15.83 10.33 35.40
N GLU A 199 15.97 10.39 36.72
CA GLU A 199 14.99 9.84 37.67
C GLU A 199 13.71 10.67 37.64
N ASP A 200 13.79 12.00 37.69
CA ASP A 200 12.60 12.85 37.82
C ASP A 200 11.75 12.94 36.54
N TYR A 201 12.35 12.75 35.36
CA TYR A 201 11.66 12.92 34.07
C TYR A 201 11.07 11.60 33.53
N HIS A 202 9.74 11.56 33.36
CA HIS A 202 8.98 10.36 32.97
C HIS A 202 8.08 10.61 31.73
N PRO A 203 8.60 10.41 30.50
CA PRO A 203 7.84 10.65 29.26
C PRO A 203 6.80 9.56 28.93
N GLY A 204 6.59 8.58 29.81
CA GLY A 204 5.71 7.44 29.58
C GLY A 204 6.42 6.17 29.11
N ALA A 205 5.68 5.06 29.09
CA ALA A 205 6.21 3.74 28.75
C ALA A 205 6.60 3.65 27.27
N GLY A 206 7.77 3.09 26.99
CA GLY A 206 8.25 2.85 25.62
C GLY A 206 8.71 4.09 24.86
N VAL A 207 8.80 5.26 25.49
CA VAL A 207 9.30 6.51 24.91
C VAL A 207 10.67 6.83 25.52
N TYR A 208 11.68 7.13 24.69
CA TYR A 208 12.96 7.58 25.21
C TYR A 208 12.82 8.96 25.88
N ARG A 209 13.60 9.22 26.92
CA ARG A 209 13.64 10.55 27.57
C ARG A 209 14.20 11.65 26.65
N SER A 210 15.08 11.26 25.74
CA SER A 210 15.69 12.12 24.73
C SER A 210 14.83 12.16 23.47
N SER A 211 14.30 13.34 23.12
CA SER A 211 13.61 13.58 21.84
C SER A 211 14.47 13.22 20.63
N ARG A 212 15.79 13.49 20.68
CA ARG A 212 16.74 13.08 19.64
C ARG A 212 16.80 11.55 19.47
N MET A 213 16.80 10.79 20.56
CA MET A 213 16.79 9.32 20.46
C MET A 213 15.48 8.77 19.90
N ASN A 214 14.34 9.39 20.24
CA ASN A 214 13.08 9.05 19.60
C ASN A 214 13.09 9.38 18.10
N ALA A 215 13.69 10.50 17.69
CA ALA A 215 13.88 10.85 16.28
C ALA A 215 14.75 9.82 15.54
N LEU A 216 15.88 9.43 16.12
CA LEU A 216 16.75 8.39 15.56
C LEU A 216 16.00 7.06 15.44
N ARG A 217 15.26 6.67 16.47
CA ARG A 217 14.43 5.45 16.48
C ARG A 217 13.42 5.47 15.35
N LEU A 218 12.65 6.55 15.24
CA LEU A 218 11.61 6.70 14.23
C LEU A 218 12.22 6.65 12.83
N ALA A 219 13.27 7.45 12.59
CA ALA A 219 13.93 7.57 11.30
C ALA A 219 14.51 6.23 10.84
N SER A 220 15.38 5.60 11.65
CA SER A 220 16.00 4.33 11.28
C SER A 220 14.98 3.20 11.12
N THR A 221 13.94 3.16 11.97
CA THR A 221 12.89 2.13 11.86
C THR A 221 12.09 2.31 10.58
N LYS A 222 11.58 3.52 10.29
CA LYS A 222 10.75 3.77 9.11
C LYS A 222 11.51 3.60 7.80
N THR A 223 12.79 3.99 7.77
CA THR A 223 13.67 3.76 6.61
C THR A 223 13.97 2.27 6.41
N ASN A 224 14.22 1.51 7.48
CA ASN A 224 14.40 0.07 7.36
C ASN A 224 13.12 -0.66 6.91
N MET A 225 11.96 -0.25 7.43
CA MET A 225 10.67 -0.78 6.99
C MET A 225 10.45 -0.56 5.49
N ALA A 226 10.82 0.61 4.94
CA ALA A 226 10.69 0.88 3.50
C ALA A 226 11.54 -0.06 2.64
N TYR A 227 12.80 -0.30 3.05
CA TYR A 227 13.67 -1.26 2.38
C TYR A 227 13.09 -2.67 2.40
N ARG A 228 12.66 -3.13 3.57
CA ARG A 228 12.13 -4.49 3.75
C ARG A 228 10.75 -4.70 3.14
N LYS A 229 9.92 -3.65 3.11
CA LYS A 229 8.63 -3.67 2.41
C LYS A 229 8.85 -3.82 0.91
N ALA A 230 9.81 -3.11 0.33
CA ALA A 230 10.15 -3.28 -1.08
C ALA A 230 10.62 -4.71 -1.39
N ASP A 231 11.52 -5.28 -0.56
CA ASP A 231 11.91 -6.69 -0.66
C ASP A 231 10.68 -7.62 -0.64
N TYR A 232 9.78 -7.46 0.34
CA TYR A 232 8.54 -8.23 0.44
C TYR A 232 7.67 -8.12 -0.81
N GLU A 233 7.35 -6.91 -1.26
CA GLU A 233 6.49 -6.69 -2.45
C GLU A 233 7.11 -7.27 -3.72
N ARG A 234 8.44 -7.22 -3.85
CA ARG A 234 9.13 -7.83 -4.98
C ARG A 234 9.04 -9.34 -4.91
N TRP A 235 9.31 -9.92 -3.74
CA TRP A 235 9.36 -11.37 -3.61
C TRP A 235 8.00 -12.04 -3.78
N GLN A 236 6.92 -11.39 -3.35
CA GLN A 236 5.56 -11.89 -3.53
C GLN A 236 5.27 -12.28 -4.99
N ASN A 237 5.72 -11.46 -5.94
CA ASN A 237 5.47 -11.61 -7.37
C ASN A 237 6.49 -12.50 -8.11
N LEU A 238 7.44 -13.14 -7.39
CA LEU A 238 8.45 -14.00 -7.98
C LEU A 238 8.18 -15.46 -7.60
N ASP A 239 7.93 -16.29 -8.61
CA ASP A 239 7.54 -17.69 -8.42
C ASP A 239 8.71 -18.60 -8.01
N PHE A 240 9.93 -18.25 -8.45
CA PHE A 240 11.16 -18.96 -8.05
C PHE A 240 11.58 -18.71 -6.58
N ILE A 241 10.80 -17.96 -5.80
CA ILE A 241 11.05 -17.75 -4.37
C ILE A 241 10.19 -18.72 -3.57
N LEU A 242 10.84 -19.60 -2.82
CA LEU A 242 10.21 -20.66 -2.03
C LEU A 242 9.84 -20.22 -0.59
N GLY A 243 10.39 -19.10 -0.15
CA GLY A 243 10.26 -18.55 1.20
C GLY A 243 11.37 -17.55 1.50
N ILE A 244 11.50 -17.15 2.75
CA ILE A 244 12.53 -16.21 3.20
C ILE A 244 13.29 -16.77 4.41
N GLU A 245 14.61 -16.59 4.43
CA GLU A 245 15.43 -16.83 5.62
C GLU A 245 15.67 -15.50 6.33
N ILE A 246 15.20 -15.39 7.56
CA ILE A 246 15.45 -14.24 8.43
C ILE A 246 16.61 -14.57 9.35
N SER A 247 17.67 -13.76 9.28
CA SER A 247 18.88 -13.94 10.08
C SER A 247 19.33 -12.64 10.73
N ARG A 248 20.15 -12.78 11.78
CA ARG A 248 20.74 -11.63 12.44
C ARG A 248 21.75 -10.97 11.51
N SER A 249 21.73 -9.64 11.46
CA SER A 249 22.78 -8.91 10.76
C SER A 249 24.14 -9.19 11.42
N PRO A 250 25.19 -9.44 10.64
CA PRO A 250 26.57 -9.51 11.13
C PRO A 250 27.02 -8.24 11.88
N SER A 251 26.37 -7.10 11.64
CA SER A 251 26.63 -5.83 12.32
C SER A 251 25.85 -5.66 13.63
N ASN A 252 25.28 -6.75 14.16
CA ASN A 252 24.54 -6.69 15.42
C ASN A 252 25.46 -6.41 16.62
N HIS A 253 24.91 -5.70 17.61
CA HIS A 253 25.60 -5.41 18.87
C HIS A 253 25.03 -6.29 19.98
N GLY A 254 25.63 -7.45 20.21
CA GLY A 254 25.34 -8.32 21.35
C GLY A 254 24.03 -9.11 21.26
N PRO A 255 23.64 -9.84 22.33
CA PRO A 255 22.43 -10.67 22.34
C PRO A 255 21.16 -9.82 22.24
N CYS A 256 20.17 -10.31 21.49
CA CYS A 256 18.89 -9.64 21.32
C CYS A 256 17.76 -10.66 21.44
N LYS A 257 17.16 -10.77 22.62
CA LYS A 257 16.15 -11.79 22.94
C LYS A 257 15.04 -11.92 21.89
N ILE A 258 14.56 -10.79 21.35
CA ILE A 258 13.53 -10.78 20.31
C ILE A 258 14.07 -11.37 19.01
N CYS A 259 15.19 -10.85 18.49
CA CYS A 259 15.73 -11.33 17.23
C CYS A 259 16.22 -12.78 17.34
N ASP A 260 16.86 -13.15 18.45
CA ASP A 260 17.38 -14.50 18.69
C ASP A 260 16.25 -15.54 18.69
N ALA A 261 15.06 -15.19 19.19
CA ALA A 261 13.89 -16.08 19.18
C ALA A 261 13.15 -16.11 17.81
N MET A 262 13.34 -15.08 16.99
CA MET A 262 12.60 -14.86 15.74
C MET A 262 13.43 -15.15 14.47
N VAL A 263 14.67 -15.63 14.58
CA VAL A 263 15.42 -16.07 13.40
C VAL A 263 14.93 -17.42 12.89
N GLY A 264 14.95 -17.62 11.59
CA GLY A 264 14.53 -18.88 10.98
C GLY A 264 14.08 -18.73 9.52
N LYS A 265 13.49 -19.80 9.00
CA LYS A 265 12.85 -19.81 7.67
C LYS A 265 11.38 -19.50 7.83
N TYR A 266 10.87 -18.63 6.98
CA TYR A 266 9.50 -18.15 6.99
C TYR A 266 8.88 -18.33 5.60
N PRO A 267 7.54 -18.47 5.52
CA PRO A 267 6.83 -18.45 4.26
C PRO A 267 7.05 -17.14 3.50
N LYS A 268 6.90 -17.19 2.17
CA LYS A 268 7.07 -16.02 1.29
C LYS A 268 6.13 -14.87 1.69
N ASP A 269 4.93 -15.22 2.15
CA ASP A 269 3.86 -14.27 2.52
C ASP A 269 3.98 -13.76 3.96
N PHE A 270 5.05 -14.13 4.67
CA PHE A 270 5.38 -13.50 5.94
C PHE A 270 6.01 -12.12 5.70
N GLN A 271 5.31 -11.07 6.10
CA GLN A 271 5.75 -9.69 5.94
C GLN A 271 6.78 -9.31 7.01
N PHE A 272 8.06 -9.47 6.69
CA PHE A 272 9.15 -9.04 7.54
C PHE A 272 9.52 -7.57 7.32
N LEU A 273 9.18 -6.68 8.26
CA LEU A 273 9.62 -5.28 8.27
C LEU A 273 10.69 -4.98 9.35
N GLY A 274 11.24 -6.03 9.96
CA GLY A 274 11.96 -6.00 11.24
C GLY A 274 11.08 -6.49 12.39
N PHE A 275 11.67 -7.02 13.46
CA PHE A 275 10.89 -7.54 14.61
C PHE A 275 10.64 -6.51 15.72
N HIS A 276 11.38 -5.42 15.70
CA HIS A 276 11.28 -4.35 16.69
C HIS A 276 11.89 -3.05 16.14
N PRO A 277 11.64 -1.88 16.76
CA PRO A 277 12.31 -0.65 16.39
C PRO A 277 13.83 -0.77 16.47
N PHE A 278 14.56 -0.11 15.55
CA PHE A 278 16.00 -0.31 15.34
C PHE A 278 16.44 -1.75 14.98
N CYS A 279 15.52 -2.62 14.57
CA CYS A 279 15.91 -3.93 14.06
C CYS A 279 16.73 -3.75 12.77
N ILE A 280 17.91 -4.37 12.75
CA ILE A 280 18.82 -4.38 11.60
C ILE A 280 18.92 -5.77 10.96
N CYS A 281 18.11 -6.73 11.41
CA CYS A 281 18.11 -8.10 10.88
C CYS A 281 17.77 -8.11 9.39
N ILE A 282 18.22 -9.17 8.73
CA ILE A 282 18.18 -9.28 7.27
C ILE A 282 17.24 -10.41 6.87
N ALA A 283 16.52 -10.20 5.78
CA ALA A 283 15.79 -11.25 5.09
C ALA A 283 16.51 -11.56 3.77
N THR A 284 16.64 -12.84 3.47
CA THR A 284 17.24 -13.35 2.23
C THR A 284 16.23 -14.31 1.58
N PRO A 285 15.89 -14.14 0.30
CA PRO A 285 14.95 -15.04 -0.34
C PRO A 285 15.59 -16.41 -0.52
N ILE A 286 14.79 -17.46 -0.27
CA ILE A 286 15.18 -18.84 -0.53
C ILE A 286 14.79 -19.11 -1.98
N LEU A 287 15.79 -19.19 -2.85
CA LEU A 287 15.57 -19.38 -4.28
C LEU A 287 15.42 -20.86 -4.61
N GLN A 288 14.54 -21.15 -5.56
CA GLN A 288 14.52 -22.42 -6.28
C GLN A 288 15.79 -22.57 -7.13
N LYS A 289 16.14 -23.79 -7.53
CA LYS A 289 17.21 -23.98 -8.50
C LYS A 289 16.76 -23.49 -9.89
N PRO A 290 17.66 -22.91 -10.71
CA PRO A 290 17.35 -22.48 -12.08
C PRO A 290 16.73 -23.58 -12.95
N GLU A 291 17.19 -24.83 -12.79
CA GLU A 291 16.70 -25.98 -13.56
C GLU A 291 15.25 -26.32 -13.17
N ASP A 292 14.97 -26.45 -11.88
CA ASP A 292 13.61 -26.71 -11.38
C ASP A 292 12.64 -25.56 -11.73
N PHE A 293 13.15 -24.33 -11.85
CA PHE A 293 12.34 -23.19 -12.29
C PHE A 293 12.06 -23.26 -13.80
N ALA A 294 13.02 -23.68 -14.63
CA ALA A 294 12.78 -23.90 -16.06
C ALA A 294 11.71 -24.98 -16.29
N ASP A 295 11.72 -26.06 -15.49
CA ASP A 295 10.68 -27.08 -15.51
C ASP A 295 9.32 -26.49 -15.08
N PHE A 296 9.29 -25.66 -14.04
CA PHE A 296 8.09 -24.92 -13.64
C PHE A 296 7.54 -24.04 -14.79
N LEU A 297 8.40 -23.39 -15.57
CA LEU A 297 7.97 -22.58 -16.71
C LEU A 297 7.32 -23.40 -17.84
N LEU A 298 7.59 -24.70 -17.90
CA LEU A 298 7.02 -25.63 -18.87
C LEU A 298 5.74 -26.30 -18.35
N ASP A 299 5.73 -26.69 -17.07
CA ASP A 299 4.69 -27.53 -16.49
C ASP A 299 3.71 -26.78 -15.56
N ASP A 300 4.00 -25.51 -15.21
CA ASP A 300 3.21 -24.63 -14.32
C ASP A 300 2.99 -25.22 -12.91
N GLU A 301 3.81 -26.20 -12.49
CA GLU A 301 3.76 -26.86 -11.17
C GLU A 301 4.92 -26.43 -10.25
N ILE A 302 4.61 -25.67 -9.20
CA ILE A 302 5.59 -25.37 -8.15
C ILE A 302 5.75 -26.63 -7.28
N PRO A 303 6.99 -27.12 -7.03
CA PRO A 303 7.21 -28.24 -6.11
C PRO A 303 6.74 -27.88 -4.70
N LYS A 304 5.50 -28.25 -4.35
CA LYS A 304 4.88 -27.92 -3.04
C LYS A 304 5.72 -28.40 -1.85
N SER A 305 6.50 -29.47 -2.04
CA SER A 305 7.41 -30.03 -1.03
C SER A 305 8.60 -29.12 -0.71
N GLN A 306 8.97 -28.20 -1.59
CA GLN A 306 10.10 -27.27 -1.40
C GLN A 306 9.67 -25.94 -0.75
N LEU A 307 8.37 -25.63 -0.75
CA LEU A 307 7.84 -24.39 -0.18
C LEU A 307 7.94 -24.38 1.35
N ILE A 308 8.30 -23.22 1.90
CA ILE A 308 8.18 -22.99 3.34
C ILE A 308 6.74 -22.59 3.64
N THR A 309 5.99 -23.47 4.31
CA THR A 309 4.54 -23.30 4.50
C THR A 309 4.15 -22.77 5.87
N ASP A 310 5.05 -22.76 6.86
CA ASP A 310 4.76 -22.21 8.19
C ASP A 310 5.96 -21.49 8.80
N ILE A 311 5.67 -20.65 9.80
CA ILE A 311 6.67 -19.91 10.59
C ILE A 311 7.38 -20.83 11.60
N PRO A 312 8.59 -20.47 12.08
CA PRO A 312 9.28 -21.25 13.08
C PRO A 312 8.47 -21.40 14.38
N ALA A 313 8.33 -22.62 14.89
CA ALA A 313 7.58 -22.90 16.12
C ALA A 313 8.08 -22.09 17.33
N GLY A 314 9.40 -21.90 17.46
CA GLY A 314 10.00 -21.07 18.50
C GLY A 314 9.61 -19.59 18.39
N ALA A 315 9.52 -19.06 17.16
CA ALA A 315 9.10 -17.69 16.92
C ALA A 315 7.62 -17.50 17.24
N ARG A 316 6.75 -18.45 16.85
CA ARG A 316 5.34 -18.48 17.21
C ARG A 316 5.17 -18.45 18.73
N LYS A 317 5.85 -19.37 19.44
CA LYS A 317 5.80 -19.45 20.89
C LYS A 317 6.27 -18.14 21.55
N PHE A 318 7.41 -17.61 21.13
CA PHE A 318 7.93 -16.36 21.69
C PHE A 318 6.97 -15.17 21.48
N MET A 319 6.35 -15.07 20.30
CA MET A 319 5.37 -14.02 19.99
C MET A 319 4.14 -14.11 20.91
N LEU A 320 3.61 -15.31 21.14
CA LEU A 320 2.41 -15.53 21.95
C LEU A 320 2.69 -15.42 23.45
N ASP A 321 3.84 -15.91 23.93
CA ASP A 321 4.23 -15.87 25.35
C ASP A 321 4.55 -14.44 25.85
N ASN A 322 4.73 -13.47 24.96
CA ASN A 322 5.14 -12.10 25.31
C ASN A 322 4.09 -11.06 24.87
N GLU A 323 3.28 -10.53 25.81
CA GLU A 323 2.20 -9.57 25.52
C GLU A 323 2.69 -8.32 24.75
N TYR A 324 3.89 -7.81 25.07
CA TYR A 324 4.44 -6.64 24.39
C TYR A 324 4.74 -6.89 22.91
N MET A 325 4.99 -8.14 22.51
CA MET A 325 5.20 -8.52 21.11
C MET A 325 3.89 -8.56 20.33
N GLN A 326 2.77 -8.88 20.98
CA GLN A 326 1.44 -8.88 20.35
C GLN A 326 0.96 -7.46 19.98
N LYS A 327 1.54 -6.42 20.59
CA LYS A 327 1.32 -5.01 20.24
C LYS A 327 2.29 -4.49 19.16
N SER A 328 3.20 -5.34 18.67
CA SER A 328 4.17 -4.96 17.65
C SER A 328 3.56 -4.92 16.24
N TYR A 329 4.18 -4.16 15.35
CA TYR A 329 3.81 -4.16 13.94
C TYR A 329 4.04 -5.53 13.27
N THR A 330 5.00 -6.33 13.75
CA THR A 330 5.20 -7.71 13.27
C THR A 330 3.96 -8.57 13.51
N PHE A 331 3.37 -8.51 14.71
CA PHE A 331 2.15 -9.28 15.01
C PHE A 331 0.96 -8.76 14.21
N ARG A 332 0.75 -7.44 14.20
CA ARG A 332 -0.35 -6.78 13.46
C ARG A 332 -0.35 -7.19 11.98
N ASP A 333 0.82 -7.15 11.34
CA ASP A 333 0.96 -7.36 9.90
C ASP A 333 0.93 -8.87 9.53
N ASN A 334 1.09 -9.77 10.50
CA ASN A 334 1.20 -11.21 10.28
C ASN A 334 0.28 -12.04 11.20
N LYS A 335 -0.86 -11.48 11.62
CA LYS A 335 -1.72 -12.08 12.65
C LYS A 335 -2.16 -13.52 12.30
N ALA A 336 -2.47 -13.78 11.03
CA ALA A 336 -2.86 -15.10 10.53
C ALA A 336 -1.79 -16.16 10.85
N TRP A 337 -0.52 -15.83 10.62
CA TRP A 337 0.59 -16.71 10.90
C TRP A 337 0.75 -17.06 12.37
N PHE A 338 0.31 -16.23 13.32
CA PHE A 338 0.50 -16.47 14.76
C PHE A 338 -0.70 -17.15 15.42
N ASN A 339 -1.92 -16.84 14.97
CA ASN A 339 -3.15 -17.34 15.60
C ASN A 339 -3.51 -18.79 15.25
N GLY A 340 -2.77 -19.43 14.35
CA GLY A 340 -3.15 -20.75 13.83
C GLY A 340 -4.38 -20.68 12.93
N ASP A 341 -4.84 -19.47 12.61
CA ASP A 341 -5.67 -19.17 11.45
C ASP A 341 -4.78 -19.39 10.21
N ASN A 342 -4.48 -20.67 9.92
CA ASN A 342 -4.00 -21.06 8.60
C ASN A 342 -4.87 -20.31 7.61
N HIS A 343 -4.20 -19.47 6.83
CA HIS A 343 -4.77 -18.52 5.90
C HIS A 343 -6.25 -18.78 5.64
N ARG A 344 -7.09 -17.77 5.91
CA ARG A 344 -8.10 -17.45 4.91
C ARG A 344 -7.32 -17.42 3.61
N GLU A 345 -7.40 -18.53 2.86
CA GLU A 345 -7.11 -18.56 1.44
C GLU A 345 -7.60 -17.20 0.95
N ASN A 346 -6.72 -16.45 0.31
CA ASN A 346 -7.19 -15.37 -0.53
C ASN A 346 -8.38 -15.97 -1.28
N LYS A 347 -9.57 -15.39 -1.12
CA LYS A 347 -10.79 -15.80 -1.82
C LYS A 347 -10.67 -15.60 -3.36
N SER A 348 -9.46 -15.53 -3.89
CA SER A 348 -9.09 -15.65 -5.31
C SER A 348 -8.59 -17.06 -5.69
N GLN A 349 -8.54 -18.00 -4.75
CA GLN A 349 -8.31 -19.43 -5.01
C GLN A 349 -9.22 -20.30 -4.14
N GLN A 350 -10.54 -20.26 -4.34
CA GLN A 350 -11.24 -21.54 -4.31
C GLN A 350 -10.62 -22.34 -5.45
N SER A 351 -10.10 -23.54 -5.20
CA SER A 351 -9.76 -24.45 -6.30
C SER A 351 -11.07 -24.73 -7.03
N THR A 352 -11.32 -24.01 -8.11
CA THR A 352 -12.52 -24.11 -8.93
C THR A 352 -12.61 -25.50 -9.59
N GLY A 353 -11.63 -26.39 -9.38
CA GLY A 353 -11.48 -27.62 -10.17
C GLY A 353 -11.18 -27.33 -11.64
N PHE A 354 -11.04 -26.05 -12.01
CA PHE A 354 -10.71 -25.63 -13.34
C PHE A 354 -9.24 -25.94 -13.64
N VAL A 355 -9.02 -26.77 -14.65
CA VAL A 355 -7.69 -27.04 -15.19
C VAL A 355 -7.44 -26.05 -16.32
N LYS A 356 -6.38 -25.25 -16.20
CA LYS A 356 -5.98 -24.29 -17.24
C LYS A 356 -5.75 -25.03 -18.57
N CYS A 357 -6.16 -24.42 -19.68
CA CYS A 357 -5.82 -24.90 -21.01
C CYS A 357 -4.35 -24.61 -21.32
N LYS A 358 -3.69 -25.54 -22.00
CA LYS A 358 -2.29 -25.43 -22.46
C LYS A 358 -2.17 -24.75 -23.83
N SER A 359 -3.27 -24.58 -24.55
CA SER A 359 -3.28 -23.95 -25.87
C SER A 359 -4.60 -23.25 -26.19
N ILE A 360 -4.60 -22.31 -27.15
CA ILE A 360 -5.82 -21.66 -27.64
C ILE A 360 -6.80 -22.67 -28.26
N PRO A 361 -6.39 -23.65 -29.10
CA PRO A 361 -7.31 -24.68 -29.58
C PRO A 361 -8.00 -25.46 -28.46
N GLU A 362 -7.27 -25.83 -27.41
CA GLU A 362 -7.84 -26.49 -26.24
C GLU A 362 -8.84 -25.58 -25.51
N ALA A 363 -8.53 -24.28 -25.39
CA ALA A 363 -9.43 -23.30 -24.81
C ALA A 363 -10.74 -23.16 -25.60
N VAL A 364 -10.67 -23.18 -26.93
CA VAL A 364 -11.85 -23.14 -27.82
C VAL A 364 -12.71 -24.39 -27.65
N GLU A 365 -12.11 -25.58 -27.60
CA GLU A 365 -12.86 -26.82 -27.35
C GLU A 365 -13.44 -26.87 -25.92
N ARG A 366 -12.72 -26.34 -24.93
CA ARG A 366 -13.21 -26.23 -23.55
C ARG A 366 -14.40 -25.28 -23.45
N ALA A 367 -14.34 -24.12 -24.11
CA ALA A 367 -15.49 -23.20 -24.20
C ALA A 367 -16.73 -23.87 -24.81
N LYS A 368 -16.56 -24.66 -25.88
CA LYS A 368 -17.66 -25.45 -26.48
C LYS A 368 -18.26 -26.45 -25.50
N SER A 369 -17.43 -27.11 -24.69
CA SER A 369 -17.92 -28.02 -23.65
C SER A 369 -18.77 -27.33 -22.59
N TYR A 370 -18.58 -26.02 -22.37
CA TYR A 370 -19.41 -25.20 -21.50
C TYR A 370 -20.63 -24.59 -22.19
N GLY A 371 -20.90 -24.89 -23.46
CA GLY A 371 -22.08 -24.41 -24.18
C GLY A 371 -21.89 -23.11 -24.98
N ILE A 372 -20.65 -22.78 -25.34
CA ILE A 372 -20.32 -21.65 -26.23
C ILE A 372 -20.02 -22.20 -27.63
N LYS A 373 -20.90 -22.00 -28.60
CA LYS A 373 -20.75 -22.62 -29.95
C LYS A 373 -19.53 -22.08 -30.70
N SER A 374 -19.29 -20.77 -30.64
CA SER A 374 -18.11 -20.13 -31.23
C SER A 374 -17.35 -19.31 -30.20
N PHE A 375 -16.04 -19.60 -30.03
CA PHE A 375 -15.17 -18.89 -29.09
C PHE A 375 -14.00 -18.23 -29.84
N HIS A 376 -14.04 -16.91 -29.97
CA HIS A 376 -13.04 -16.14 -30.71
C HIS A 376 -12.20 -15.29 -29.75
N VAL A 377 -10.91 -15.59 -29.63
CA VAL A 377 -10.02 -14.96 -28.64
C VAL A 377 -9.09 -13.87 -29.20
N GLY A 378 -9.04 -13.70 -30.53
CA GLY A 378 -8.11 -12.76 -31.18
C GLY A 378 -6.65 -13.00 -30.76
N ASP A 379 -5.91 -11.92 -30.53
CA ASP A 379 -4.53 -11.95 -30.03
C ASP A 379 -4.43 -11.97 -28.49
N THR A 380 -5.53 -12.30 -27.80
CA THR A 380 -5.55 -12.31 -26.34
C THR A 380 -4.63 -13.41 -25.77
N PRO A 381 -3.74 -13.10 -24.80
CA PRO A 381 -2.87 -14.10 -24.20
C PRO A 381 -3.64 -15.26 -23.56
N LEU A 382 -3.12 -16.48 -23.68
CA LEU A 382 -3.74 -17.68 -23.10
C LEU A 382 -3.97 -17.56 -21.58
N SER A 383 -3.15 -16.80 -20.86
CA SER A 383 -3.35 -16.51 -19.43
C SER A 383 -4.70 -15.84 -19.17
N ASP A 384 -5.08 -14.86 -20.00
CA ASP A 384 -6.33 -14.13 -19.86
C ASP A 384 -7.51 -14.95 -20.36
N VAL A 385 -7.31 -15.70 -21.43
CA VAL A 385 -8.29 -16.67 -21.93
C VAL A 385 -8.62 -17.70 -20.83
N ASN A 386 -7.62 -18.17 -20.08
CA ASN A 386 -7.83 -19.08 -18.96
C ASN A 386 -8.60 -18.44 -17.80
N ILE A 387 -8.41 -17.15 -17.51
CA ILE A 387 -9.21 -16.44 -16.49
C ILE A 387 -10.68 -16.36 -16.92
N ILE A 388 -10.92 -16.08 -18.20
CA ILE A 388 -12.28 -16.02 -18.76
C ILE A 388 -12.93 -17.40 -18.71
N LEU A 389 -12.19 -18.45 -19.10
CA LEU A 389 -12.67 -19.82 -19.02
C LEU A 389 -12.89 -20.30 -17.59
N GLU A 390 -12.11 -19.84 -16.61
CA GLU A 390 -12.32 -20.13 -15.18
C GLU A 390 -13.67 -19.56 -14.73
N ALA A 391 -13.97 -18.30 -15.07
CA ALA A 391 -15.27 -17.70 -14.77
C ALA A 391 -16.43 -18.41 -15.48
N ILE A 392 -16.27 -18.78 -16.77
CA ILE A 392 -17.27 -19.54 -17.52
C ILE A 392 -17.46 -20.94 -16.91
N HIS A 393 -16.36 -21.59 -16.53
CA HIS A 393 -16.41 -22.91 -15.88
C HIS A 393 -17.19 -22.83 -14.57
N ASP A 394 -16.94 -21.79 -13.76
CA ASP A 394 -17.69 -21.56 -12.54
C ASP A 394 -19.17 -21.38 -12.85
N GLU A 395 -19.53 -20.56 -13.82
CA GLU A 395 -20.93 -20.40 -14.24
C GLU A 395 -21.58 -21.69 -14.73
N SER A 396 -20.84 -22.51 -15.48
CA SER A 396 -21.35 -23.79 -16.02
C SER A 396 -21.80 -24.78 -14.95
N LYS A 397 -21.33 -24.63 -13.70
CA LYS A 397 -21.77 -25.44 -12.55
C LYS A 397 -23.17 -25.06 -12.04
N HIS A 398 -23.60 -23.84 -12.34
CA HIS A 398 -24.80 -23.23 -11.77
C HIS A 398 -25.86 -22.92 -12.82
N ILE A 399 -25.48 -22.63 -14.06
CA ILE A 399 -26.40 -22.37 -15.17
C ILE A 399 -26.00 -23.17 -16.41
N LYS A 400 -27.01 -23.56 -17.22
CA LYS A 400 -26.75 -24.14 -18.54
C LYS A 400 -26.53 -22.99 -19.52
N ILE A 401 -25.28 -22.76 -19.90
CA ILE A 401 -24.92 -21.74 -20.87
C ILE A 401 -25.24 -22.26 -22.28
N ASP A 402 -25.86 -21.41 -23.10
CA ASP A 402 -26.19 -21.65 -24.51
C ASP A 402 -25.97 -20.34 -25.27
N LEU A 403 -24.71 -20.08 -25.63
CA LEU A 403 -24.27 -18.88 -26.35
C LEU A 403 -23.86 -19.26 -27.78
N GLU A 404 -24.29 -18.46 -28.77
CA GLU A 404 -23.85 -18.66 -30.16
C GLU A 404 -22.38 -18.24 -30.33
N GLU A 405 -21.97 -17.16 -29.66
CA GLU A 405 -20.62 -16.63 -29.77
C GLU A 405 -20.15 -15.95 -28.48
N PHE A 406 -18.90 -16.17 -28.13
CA PHE A 406 -18.17 -15.34 -27.17
C PHE A 406 -16.88 -14.86 -27.84
N ARG A 407 -16.75 -13.53 -27.95
CA ARG A 407 -15.68 -12.87 -28.72
C ARG A 407 -14.87 -11.90 -27.86
N LEU A 408 -13.55 -11.97 -27.99
CA LEU A 408 -12.62 -10.98 -27.48
C LEU A 408 -12.20 -10.05 -28.63
N GLU A 409 -12.38 -8.74 -28.44
CA GLU A 409 -11.98 -7.73 -29.43
C GLU A 409 -10.78 -6.93 -28.94
N GLU A 410 -9.85 -6.63 -29.86
CA GLU A 410 -8.83 -5.61 -29.64
C GLU A 410 -9.46 -4.22 -29.70
N GLY A 411 -9.21 -3.41 -28.69
CA GLY A 411 -9.67 -2.03 -28.62
C GLY A 411 -9.01 -1.14 -29.67
N ARG A 412 -9.53 -1.11 -30.90
CA ARG A 412 -9.31 0.06 -31.75
C ARG A 412 -10.13 1.20 -31.16
N MET A 413 -9.44 2.24 -30.69
CA MET A 413 -10.06 3.50 -30.25
C MET A 413 -10.92 4.08 -31.40
N PHE A 414 -12.20 3.73 -31.43
CA PHE A 414 -13.17 4.50 -32.19
C PHE A 414 -13.43 5.78 -31.42
N LYS A 415 -13.10 6.92 -32.03
CA LYS A 415 -13.38 8.27 -31.51
C LYS A 415 -14.83 8.34 -31.01
N GLY A 416 -15.03 8.37 -29.70
CA GLY A 416 -16.27 8.85 -29.08
C GLY A 416 -17.20 7.86 -28.38
N ARG A 417 -16.86 6.56 -28.21
CA ARG A 417 -17.64 5.65 -27.35
C ARG A 417 -16.88 5.24 -26.09
N LYS A 418 -17.53 5.43 -24.93
CA LYS A 418 -16.99 5.23 -23.58
C LYS A 418 -16.72 3.75 -23.27
N ASN A 419 -15.74 3.54 -22.40
CA ASN A 419 -15.25 2.29 -21.82
C ASN A 419 -16.37 1.40 -21.23
N SER A 420 -16.95 0.49 -22.03
CA SER A 420 -17.63 -0.70 -21.50
C SER A 420 -16.69 -1.90 -21.67
N GLY A 421 -16.49 -2.66 -20.60
CA GLY A 421 -15.59 -3.84 -20.59
C GLY A 421 -16.11 -5.01 -21.41
N GLY A 422 -17.42 -5.03 -21.68
CA GLY A 422 -18.09 -5.95 -22.58
C GLY A 422 -19.50 -5.49 -22.95
N TYR A 423 -20.23 -6.34 -23.68
CA TYR A 423 -21.68 -6.30 -23.83
C TYR A 423 -22.24 -7.68 -24.22
N TYR A 424 -23.50 -7.93 -23.84
CA TYR A 424 -24.29 -9.07 -24.30
C TYR A 424 -25.34 -8.64 -25.36
N SER A 425 -25.41 -9.35 -26.48
CA SER A 425 -26.45 -9.23 -27.50
C SER A 425 -27.52 -10.29 -27.29
N THR A 426 -28.73 -9.86 -26.94
CA THR A 426 -29.91 -10.75 -26.78
C THR A 426 -30.32 -11.42 -28.09
N ARG A 427 -30.26 -10.68 -29.21
CA ARG A 427 -30.65 -11.17 -30.54
C ARG A 427 -29.75 -12.30 -31.02
N ASP A 428 -28.45 -12.17 -30.80
CA ASP A 428 -27.44 -13.08 -31.34
C ASP A 428 -26.93 -14.06 -30.27
N LYS A 429 -27.45 -14.01 -29.04
CA LYS A 429 -26.94 -14.74 -27.86
C LYS A 429 -25.42 -14.71 -27.77
N LYS A 430 -24.87 -13.49 -27.87
CA LYS A 430 -23.43 -13.27 -28.04
C LYS A 430 -22.88 -12.39 -26.94
N ILE A 431 -21.74 -12.78 -26.37
CA ILE A 431 -20.95 -11.92 -25.48
C ILE A 431 -19.74 -11.38 -26.25
N VAL A 432 -19.48 -10.08 -26.12
CA VAL A 432 -18.24 -9.46 -26.60
C VAL A 432 -17.54 -8.80 -25.43
N MET A 433 -16.26 -9.09 -25.25
CA MET A 433 -15.42 -8.44 -24.24
C MET A 433 -14.25 -7.70 -24.87
N ARG A 434 -13.86 -6.59 -24.23
CA ARG A 434 -12.73 -5.76 -24.64
C ARG A 434 -11.66 -5.77 -23.56
N MET A 435 -10.48 -6.27 -23.93
CA MET A 435 -9.39 -6.57 -22.98
C MET A 435 -8.53 -5.36 -22.60
N ASP A 436 -8.65 -4.24 -23.32
CA ASP A 436 -7.94 -2.98 -23.11
C ASP A 436 -8.47 -2.17 -21.91
N SER A 437 -9.66 -2.53 -21.42
CA SER A 437 -10.35 -1.82 -20.34
C SER A 437 -9.89 -2.20 -18.92
N TYR A 438 -9.11 -3.27 -18.78
CA TYR A 438 -8.67 -3.80 -17.48
C TYR A 438 -7.28 -3.29 -17.11
N SER A 439 -7.19 -2.60 -15.97
CA SER A 439 -5.93 -2.12 -15.37
C SER A 439 -5.97 -2.37 -13.87
N GLU A 440 -4.83 -2.53 -13.20
CA GLU A 440 -4.81 -2.64 -11.73
C GLU A 440 -5.58 -1.45 -11.12
N SER A 441 -6.73 -1.75 -10.48
CA SER A 441 -7.56 -0.72 -9.86
C SER A 441 -6.92 -0.35 -8.53
N ILE A 442 -6.77 0.94 -8.28
CA ILE A 442 -6.20 1.47 -7.04
C ILE A 442 -7.25 1.54 -5.89
N TYR A 443 -8.44 0.93 -6.05
CA TYR A 443 -9.56 1.04 -5.12
C TYR A 443 -10.25 -0.29 -4.82
N ASP A 444 -10.23 -0.71 -3.54
CA ASP A 444 -11.12 -1.75 -2.99
C ASP A 444 -12.43 -1.15 -2.42
N VAL A 445 -12.52 0.18 -2.32
CA VAL A 445 -13.65 0.93 -1.74
C VAL A 445 -13.94 2.13 -2.65
N PRO A 446 -15.22 2.49 -2.88
CA PRO A 446 -15.57 3.66 -3.68
C PRO A 446 -14.84 4.92 -3.22
N ILE A 447 -14.37 5.72 -4.17
CA ILE A 447 -13.64 6.96 -3.85
C ILE A 447 -14.61 7.89 -3.10
N PRO A 448 -14.27 8.35 -1.88
CA PRO A 448 -15.09 9.31 -1.14
C PRO A 448 -15.39 10.58 -1.96
N PHE A 449 -16.60 11.14 -1.80
CA PHE A 449 -17.02 12.29 -2.60
C PHE A 449 -16.12 13.51 -2.42
N ASP A 450 -15.57 13.75 -1.23
CA ASP A 450 -14.60 14.80 -0.96
C ASP A 450 -13.30 14.62 -1.77
N GLU A 451 -12.79 13.40 -1.86
CA GLU A 451 -11.61 13.08 -2.68
C GLU A 451 -11.92 13.19 -4.19
N GLN A 452 -13.13 12.79 -4.62
CA GLN A 452 -13.58 13.00 -6.01
C GLN A 452 -13.66 14.48 -6.36
N LEU A 453 -14.27 15.30 -5.49
CA LEU A 453 -14.33 16.76 -5.64
C LEU A 453 -12.94 17.38 -5.70
N ARG A 454 -12.06 17.04 -4.75
CA ARG A 454 -10.69 17.55 -4.71
C ARG A 454 -9.93 17.28 -6.01
N ARG A 455 -10.14 16.11 -6.62
CA ARG A 455 -9.53 15.76 -7.92
C ARG A 455 -10.10 16.57 -9.07
N PHE A 456 -11.42 16.69 -9.15
CA PHE A 456 -12.05 17.45 -10.22
C PHE A 456 -11.76 18.94 -10.11
N GLU A 457 -11.75 19.50 -8.90
CA GLU A 457 -11.36 20.88 -8.63
C GLU A 457 -9.91 21.14 -8.99
N LYS A 458 -8.99 20.24 -8.61
CA LYS A 458 -7.58 20.34 -9.01
C LYS A 458 -7.44 20.29 -10.54
N SER A 459 -8.06 19.31 -11.20
CA SER A 459 -8.01 19.18 -12.66
C SER A 459 -8.64 20.39 -13.37
N LYS A 460 -9.72 20.94 -12.83
CA LYS A 460 -10.36 22.16 -13.34
C LYS A 460 -9.40 23.34 -13.21
N LYS A 461 -8.75 23.52 -12.06
CA LYS A 461 -7.76 24.58 -11.82
C LYS A 461 -6.58 24.48 -12.77
N ASP A 462 -6.05 23.29 -12.97
CA ASP A 462 -4.92 23.05 -13.89
C ASP A 462 -5.32 23.37 -15.34
N MET A 463 -6.50 22.94 -15.79
CA MET A 463 -7.02 23.25 -17.13
C MET A 463 -7.35 24.74 -17.29
N GLN A 464 -7.84 25.41 -16.24
CA GLN A 464 -8.09 26.85 -16.26
C GLN A 464 -6.78 27.62 -16.44
N SER A 465 -5.71 27.23 -15.75
CA SER A 465 -4.39 27.83 -15.94
C SER A 465 -3.86 27.64 -17.37
N GLN A 466 -4.10 26.48 -17.99
CA GLN A 466 -3.73 26.25 -19.39
C GLN A 466 -4.56 27.10 -20.34
N LEU A 467 -5.87 27.23 -20.08
CA LEU A 467 -6.77 28.08 -20.86
C LEU A 467 -6.32 29.55 -20.82
N ASP A 468 -5.90 30.05 -19.65
CA ASP A 468 -5.43 31.42 -19.46
C ASP A 468 -4.11 31.68 -20.22
N ASP A 469 -3.17 30.73 -20.18
CA ASP A 469 -1.91 30.79 -20.95
C ASP A 469 -2.18 30.79 -22.47
N LEU A 470 -2.97 29.85 -22.99
CA LEU A 470 -3.31 29.79 -24.41
C LEU A 470 -4.06 31.03 -24.89
N THR A 471 -4.97 31.56 -24.07
CA THR A 471 -5.70 32.80 -24.37
C THR A 471 -4.74 34.00 -24.42
N SER A 472 -3.73 34.04 -23.55
CA SER A 472 -2.71 35.10 -23.55
C SER A 472 -1.80 35.01 -24.79
N ARG A 473 -1.39 33.80 -25.19
CA ARG A 473 -0.61 33.57 -26.42
C ARG A 473 -1.39 33.93 -27.68
N LEU A 474 -2.69 33.63 -27.72
CA LEU A 474 -3.57 34.00 -28.84
C LEU A 474 -3.67 35.53 -28.99
N LYS A 475 -3.70 36.28 -27.87
CA LYS A 475 -3.69 37.75 -27.88
C LYS A 475 -2.36 38.32 -28.40
N ALA A 476 -1.24 37.66 -28.08
CA ALA A 476 0.10 38.11 -28.45
C ALA A 476 0.49 37.82 -29.90
N ASN A 477 -0.09 36.79 -30.55
CA ASN A 477 0.33 36.37 -31.88
C ASN A 477 -0.86 35.99 -32.80
N LYS A 478 -1.28 36.94 -33.65
CA LYS A 478 -2.42 36.77 -34.56
C LYS A 478 -2.19 35.69 -35.65
N GLY A 479 -0.94 35.29 -35.91
CA GLY A 479 -0.58 34.30 -36.94
C GLY A 479 -0.87 32.84 -36.58
N LEU A 480 -1.05 32.52 -35.29
CA LEU A 480 -1.34 31.16 -34.78
C LEU A 480 -2.84 30.91 -34.50
N SER A 481 -3.71 31.74 -35.09
CA SER A 481 -5.08 31.91 -34.60
C SER A 481 -6.02 30.71 -34.76
N LYS A 482 -5.80 29.80 -35.71
CA LYS A 482 -6.72 28.66 -35.94
C LYS A 482 -6.51 27.53 -34.92
N PHE A 483 -5.27 27.04 -34.78
CA PHE A 483 -4.94 25.94 -33.87
C PHE A 483 -5.19 26.29 -32.39
N LEU A 484 -4.77 27.49 -31.96
CA LEU A 484 -5.00 27.95 -30.59
C LEU A 484 -6.49 28.10 -30.26
N LYS A 485 -7.35 28.47 -31.23
CA LYS A 485 -8.80 28.56 -31.03
C LYS A 485 -9.44 27.19 -30.83
N ASP A 486 -8.99 26.18 -31.56
CA ASP A 486 -9.49 24.81 -31.43
C ASP A 486 -9.09 24.20 -30.07
N ASP A 487 -7.85 24.41 -29.63
CA ASP A 487 -7.38 23.95 -28.31
C ASP A 487 -8.13 24.65 -27.16
N ILE A 488 -8.33 25.97 -27.27
CA ILE A 488 -9.14 26.76 -26.33
C ILE A 488 -10.57 26.23 -26.26
N LYS A 489 -11.20 25.94 -27.42
CA LYS A 489 -12.55 25.38 -27.47
C LYS A 489 -12.62 24.00 -26.81
N MET A 490 -11.63 23.13 -27.06
CA MET A 490 -11.55 21.81 -26.43
C MET A 490 -11.38 21.92 -24.91
N LEU A 491 -10.49 22.79 -24.43
CA LEU A 491 -10.26 23.00 -22.99
C LEU A 491 -11.51 23.54 -22.29
N LYS A 492 -12.22 24.50 -22.90
CA LYS A 492 -13.50 25.00 -22.38
C LYS A 492 -14.54 23.89 -22.25
N GLY A 493 -14.64 23.00 -23.24
CA GLY A 493 -15.52 21.83 -23.18
C GLY A 493 -15.17 20.90 -22.02
N ARG A 494 -13.88 20.58 -21.84
CA ARG A 494 -13.42 19.73 -20.72
C ARG A 494 -13.65 20.37 -19.35
N ILE A 495 -13.46 21.68 -19.22
CA ILE A 495 -13.75 22.42 -17.98
C ILE A 495 -15.25 22.34 -17.67
N PHE A 496 -16.11 22.58 -18.65
CA PHE A 496 -17.57 22.44 -18.49
C PHE A 496 -17.97 21.02 -18.05
N ASP A 497 -17.35 19.98 -18.61
CA ASP A 497 -17.59 18.60 -18.18
C ASP A 497 -17.19 18.36 -16.71
N LEU A 498 -16.07 18.93 -16.26
CA LEU A 498 -15.63 18.85 -14.87
C LEU A 498 -16.57 19.60 -13.94
N GLU A 499 -17.06 20.78 -14.34
CA GLU A 499 -18.05 21.55 -13.58
C GLU A 499 -19.35 20.77 -13.40
N ASN A 500 -19.84 20.12 -14.45
CA ASN A 500 -21.01 19.26 -14.38
C ASN A 500 -20.80 18.05 -13.45
N LYS A 501 -19.60 17.45 -13.44
CA LYS A 501 -19.26 16.36 -12.51
C LYS A 501 -19.24 16.84 -11.06
N ILE A 502 -18.60 17.98 -10.80
CA ILE A 502 -18.55 18.61 -9.48
C ILE A 502 -19.96 18.92 -8.99
N PHE A 503 -20.80 19.51 -9.84
CA PHE A 503 -22.20 19.81 -9.53
C PHE A 503 -22.96 18.55 -9.12
N LYS A 504 -22.87 17.48 -9.93
CA LYS A 504 -23.55 16.20 -9.62
C LYS A 504 -23.10 15.57 -8.31
N ILE A 505 -21.81 15.64 -7.96
CA ILE A 505 -21.33 15.13 -6.67
C ILE A 505 -21.86 15.97 -5.52
N ASN A 506 -21.87 17.29 -5.65
CA ASN A 506 -22.43 18.18 -4.63
C ASN A 506 -23.92 17.90 -4.40
N GLU A 507 -24.70 17.62 -5.45
CA GLU A 507 -26.10 17.19 -5.30
C GLU A 507 -26.21 15.86 -4.54
N LYS A 508 -25.37 14.87 -4.84
CA LYS A 508 -25.35 13.59 -4.10
C LYS A 508 -25.01 13.77 -2.61
N ILE A 509 -24.06 14.65 -2.29
CA ILE A 509 -23.72 15.00 -0.90
C ILE A 509 -24.92 15.64 -0.20
N LYS A 510 -25.62 16.57 -0.85
CA LYS A 510 -26.84 17.20 -0.29
C LYS A 510 -27.96 16.20 -0.06
N GLU A 511 -28.09 15.21 -0.94
CA GLU A 511 -29.06 14.12 -0.83
C GLU A 511 -28.67 13.05 0.22
N GLY A 512 -27.49 13.16 0.84
CA GLY A 512 -27.01 12.20 1.85
C GLY A 512 -26.67 10.82 1.28
N LYS A 513 -26.29 10.75 0.00
CA LYS A 513 -25.89 9.49 -0.65
C LYS A 513 -24.48 9.09 -0.25
N GLU A 514 -24.21 7.78 -0.30
CA GLU A 514 -22.87 7.22 -0.17
C GLU A 514 -22.19 7.10 -1.56
N PRO A 515 -20.85 7.14 -1.63
CA PRO A 515 -20.13 6.95 -2.88
C PRO A 515 -20.28 5.51 -3.38
N LEU A 516 -20.69 5.37 -4.64
CA LEU A 516 -20.76 4.07 -5.33
C LEU A 516 -19.56 3.90 -6.28
N PRO A 517 -19.11 2.65 -6.51
CA PRO A 517 -18.12 2.38 -7.55
C PRO A 517 -18.73 2.63 -8.94
N TRP A 518 -17.90 2.82 -9.96
CA TRP A 518 -18.42 2.96 -11.32
C TRP A 518 -19.12 1.69 -11.79
N THR A 519 -18.48 0.54 -11.58
CA THR A 519 -19.00 -0.83 -11.81
C THR A 519 -18.42 -1.74 -10.73
N VAL A 520 -19.06 -2.85 -10.41
CA VAL A 520 -18.58 -3.86 -9.45
C VAL A 520 -17.18 -4.34 -9.82
N SER A 521 -16.84 -4.45 -11.10
CA SER A 521 -15.48 -4.87 -11.51
C SER A 521 -14.40 -3.91 -10.99
N THR A 522 -14.67 -2.60 -10.90
CA THR A 522 -13.70 -1.61 -10.39
C THR A 522 -13.44 -1.71 -8.89
N THR A 523 -14.23 -2.50 -8.15
CA THR A 523 -14.02 -2.77 -6.72
C THR A 523 -12.96 -3.85 -6.47
N PHE A 524 -12.48 -4.51 -7.51
CA PHE A 524 -11.42 -5.51 -7.41
C PHE A 524 -10.07 -4.92 -7.79
N LYS A 525 -9.11 -5.04 -6.88
CA LYS A 525 -7.72 -4.64 -7.09
C LYS A 525 -7.04 -5.42 -8.21
N ASP A 526 -7.22 -6.74 -8.20
CA ASP A 526 -6.49 -7.65 -9.09
C ASP A 526 -7.15 -7.74 -10.46
N ARG A 527 -6.34 -7.68 -11.52
CA ARG A 527 -6.80 -7.76 -12.91
C ARG A 527 -7.59 -9.06 -13.17
N LYS A 528 -7.19 -10.18 -12.56
CA LYS A 528 -7.92 -11.45 -12.65
C LYS A 528 -9.37 -11.27 -12.22
N ASP A 529 -9.58 -10.76 -11.01
CA ASP A 529 -10.89 -10.58 -10.41
C ASP A 529 -11.75 -9.55 -11.18
N GLN A 530 -11.14 -8.53 -11.76
CA GLN A 530 -11.84 -7.60 -12.65
C GLN A 530 -12.38 -8.29 -13.90
N ILE A 531 -11.55 -9.11 -14.56
CA ILE A 531 -11.95 -9.88 -15.75
C ILE A 531 -13.06 -10.85 -15.38
N MET A 532 -12.90 -11.61 -14.28
CA MET A 532 -13.93 -12.53 -13.81
C MET A 532 -15.23 -11.80 -13.51
N SER A 533 -15.17 -10.69 -12.77
CA SER A 533 -16.33 -9.86 -12.45
C SER A 533 -17.04 -9.38 -13.72
N THR A 534 -16.32 -8.97 -14.77
CA THR A 534 -16.95 -8.57 -16.03
C THR A 534 -17.53 -9.77 -16.79
N VAL A 535 -16.89 -10.94 -16.78
CA VAL A 535 -17.51 -12.16 -17.35
C VAL A 535 -18.82 -12.48 -16.64
N HIS A 536 -18.84 -12.45 -15.31
CA HIS A 536 -20.07 -12.66 -14.52
C HIS A 536 -21.12 -11.59 -14.81
N HIS A 537 -20.74 -10.33 -15.02
CA HIS A 537 -21.67 -9.26 -15.42
C HIS A 537 -22.34 -9.56 -16.76
N GLU A 538 -21.57 -9.90 -17.80
CA GLU A 538 -22.14 -10.20 -19.12
C GLU A 538 -23.00 -11.48 -19.10
N ILE A 539 -22.62 -12.47 -18.30
CA ILE A 539 -23.45 -13.66 -18.07
C ILE A 539 -24.71 -13.31 -17.26
N GLY A 540 -24.64 -12.33 -16.37
CA GLY A 540 -25.81 -11.78 -15.68
C GLY A 540 -26.88 -11.27 -16.65
N HIS A 541 -26.46 -10.60 -17.73
CA HIS A 541 -27.37 -10.22 -18.82
C HIS A 541 -27.98 -11.44 -19.51
N TYR A 542 -27.18 -12.45 -19.84
CA TYR A 542 -27.69 -13.72 -20.38
C TYR A 542 -28.74 -14.36 -19.45
N VAL A 543 -28.46 -14.44 -18.15
CA VAL A 543 -29.38 -14.99 -17.14
C VAL A 543 -30.68 -14.19 -17.09
N HIS A 544 -30.59 -12.86 -17.07
CA HIS A 544 -31.75 -11.97 -17.00
C HIS A 544 -32.68 -12.13 -18.22
N TYR A 545 -32.12 -12.11 -19.42
CA TYR A 545 -32.89 -12.13 -20.66
C TYR A 545 -33.32 -13.54 -21.08
N THR A 546 -32.49 -14.55 -20.85
CA THR A 546 -32.73 -15.90 -21.41
C THR A 546 -33.29 -16.89 -20.38
N LEU A 547 -32.80 -16.87 -19.14
CA LEU A 547 -33.23 -17.85 -18.12
C LEU A 547 -34.43 -17.35 -17.31
N LEU A 548 -34.50 -16.04 -17.09
CA LEU A 548 -35.57 -15.40 -16.35
C LEU A 548 -36.62 -14.75 -17.26
N ASP A 549 -36.48 -14.79 -18.58
CA ASP A 549 -37.45 -14.20 -19.52
C ASP A 549 -37.79 -12.73 -19.18
N TYR A 550 -36.78 -11.95 -18.82
CA TYR A 550 -36.91 -10.54 -18.46
C TYR A 550 -37.91 -10.29 -17.31
N VAL A 551 -37.93 -11.16 -16.29
CA VAL A 551 -38.77 -10.99 -15.10
C VAL A 551 -38.53 -9.62 -14.47
N SER A 552 -39.59 -8.80 -14.47
CA SER A 552 -39.60 -7.55 -13.73
C SER A 552 -39.57 -7.84 -12.22
N TYR A 553 -38.66 -7.17 -11.52
CA TYR A 553 -38.54 -7.22 -10.08
C TYR A 553 -38.61 -5.81 -9.48
N LYS A 554 -38.98 -5.72 -8.20
CA LYS A 554 -39.06 -4.44 -7.48
C LYS A 554 -37.69 -3.76 -7.54
N ARG A 555 -37.67 -2.48 -7.94
CA ARG A 555 -36.44 -1.69 -8.03
C ARG A 555 -35.70 -1.74 -6.69
N VAL A 556 -34.46 -2.21 -6.73
CA VAL A 556 -33.55 -2.26 -5.59
C VAL A 556 -32.54 -1.12 -5.67
N GLU A 557 -31.86 -0.85 -4.56
CA GLU A 557 -30.74 0.09 -4.55
C GLU A 557 -29.61 -0.41 -5.46
N HIS A 558 -28.99 0.51 -6.18
CA HIS A 558 -27.95 0.19 -7.15
C HIS A 558 -26.60 0.03 -6.41
N ILE A 559 -25.83 -1.01 -6.76
CA ILE A 559 -24.50 -1.24 -6.18
C ILE A 559 -23.38 -0.50 -6.93
N SER A 560 -23.68 0.12 -8.07
CA SER A 560 -22.75 0.90 -8.87
C SER A 560 -23.44 2.01 -9.66
N GLU A 561 -22.67 3.01 -10.08
CA GLU A 561 -23.16 4.10 -10.93
C GLU A 561 -23.61 3.60 -12.31
N TYR A 562 -22.91 2.61 -12.86
CA TYR A 562 -23.26 1.97 -14.13
C TYR A 562 -24.56 1.17 -14.01
N GLY A 563 -24.73 0.42 -12.92
CA GLY A 563 -25.96 -0.31 -12.63
C GLY A 563 -27.19 0.59 -12.38
N ALA A 564 -26.99 1.89 -12.15
CA ALA A 564 -28.06 2.87 -12.06
C ALA A 564 -28.59 3.34 -13.43
N SER A 565 -27.90 3.02 -14.52
CA SER A 565 -28.25 3.49 -15.86
C SER A 565 -29.50 2.81 -16.43
N ALA A 566 -29.69 1.53 -16.13
CA ALA A 566 -30.85 0.75 -16.56
C ALA A 566 -31.11 -0.42 -15.58
N GLN A 567 -32.31 -1.00 -15.60
CA GLN A 567 -32.69 -2.04 -14.65
C GLN A 567 -31.88 -3.32 -14.87
N GLU A 568 -31.68 -3.69 -16.14
CA GLU A 568 -30.87 -4.81 -16.60
C GLU A 568 -29.40 -4.68 -16.19
N GLU A 569 -28.83 -3.47 -16.24
CA GLU A 569 -27.46 -3.23 -15.77
C GLU A 569 -27.39 -3.36 -14.25
N GLY A 570 -28.41 -2.89 -13.53
CA GLY A 570 -28.54 -3.13 -12.10
C GLY A 570 -28.61 -4.62 -11.75
N PHE A 571 -29.33 -5.42 -12.54
CA PHE A 571 -29.38 -6.88 -12.37
C PHE A 571 -27.99 -7.50 -12.57
N ALA A 572 -27.33 -7.18 -13.69
CA ALA A 572 -26.03 -7.74 -14.07
C ALA A 572 -24.92 -7.39 -13.07
N GLU A 573 -24.92 -6.15 -12.55
CA GLU A 573 -23.98 -5.72 -11.51
C GLU A 573 -24.18 -6.49 -10.19
N TRP A 574 -25.43 -6.65 -9.74
CA TRP A 574 -25.75 -7.45 -8.57
C TRP A 574 -25.44 -8.93 -8.77
N TYR A 575 -25.63 -9.46 -9.98
CA TYR A 575 -25.26 -10.83 -10.32
C TYR A 575 -23.75 -11.00 -10.24
N SER A 576 -22.96 -10.10 -10.85
CA SER A 576 -21.50 -10.09 -10.75
C SER A 576 -21.03 -10.04 -9.29
N TYR A 577 -21.62 -9.16 -8.48
CA TYR A 577 -21.32 -9.08 -7.04
C TYR A 577 -21.62 -10.39 -6.31
N TYR A 578 -22.79 -10.99 -6.56
CA TYR A 578 -23.19 -12.25 -5.97
C TYR A 578 -22.20 -13.37 -6.30
N ARG A 579 -21.76 -13.48 -7.56
CA ARG A 579 -20.80 -14.49 -8.00
C ARG A 579 -19.42 -14.30 -7.39
N MET A 580 -18.97 -13.04 -7.26
CA MET A 580 -17.64 -12.72 -6.75
C MET A 580 -17.54 -12.65 -5.21
N LYS A 581 -18.60 -12.24 -4.51
CA LYS A 581 -18.60 -11.98 -3.05
C LYS A 581 -19.56 -12.87 -2.26
N GLY A 582 -20.46 -13.60 -2.92
CA GLY A 582 -21.46 -14.48 -2.31
C GLY A 582 -22.77 -13.80 -1.94
N GLU A 583 -23.55 -14.43 -1.06
CA GLU A 583 -24.92 -13.99 -0.71
C GLU A 583 -24.98 -12.71 0.14
N SER A 584 -23.91 -12.40 0.86
CA SER A 584 -23.88 -11.32 1.85
C SER A 584 -24.09 -9.96 1.18
N GLY A 585 -25.14 -9.23 1.57
CA GLY A 585 -25.44 -7.89 1.05
C GLY A 585 -26.27 -7.88 -0.24
N VAL A 586 -26.55 -9.04 -0.84
CA VAL A 586 -27.44 -9.15 -2.00
C VAL A 586 -28.90 -8.94 -1.56
N PRO A 587 -29.68 -8.04 -2.20
CA PRO A 587 -31.10 -7.86 -1.88
C PRO A 587 -31.86 -9.18 -1.99
N SER A 588 -32.74 -9.48 -1.02
CA SER A 588 -33.44 -10.77 -0.93
C SER A 588 -34.21 -11.14 -2.21
N VAL A 589 -34.87 -10.15 -2.83
CA VAL A 589 -35.61 -10.32 -4.10
C VAL A 589 -34.68 -10.81 -5.23
N LEU A 590 -33.46 -10.28 -5.31
CA LEU A 590 -32.48 -10.70 -6.31
C LEU A 590 -31.87 -12.05 -5.95
N LEU A 591 -31.56 -12.28 -4.67
CA LEU A 591 -31.00 -13.54 -4.20
C LEU A 591 -31.93 -14.73 -4.49
N GLU A 592 -33.24 -14.54 -4.33
CA GLU A 592 -34.25 -15.53 -4.69
C GLU A 592 -34.25 -15.85 -6.19
N LEU A 593 -34.13 -14.81 -7.05
CA LEU A 593 -34.04 -14.99 -8.50
C LEU A 593 -32.76 -15.72 -8.90
N PHE A 594 -31.61 -15.34 -8.32
CA PHE A 594 -30.33 -16.00 -8.59
C PHE A 594 -30.41 -17.49 -8.19
N LYS A 595 -30.87 -17.80 -6.98
CA LYS A 595 -31.05 -19.20 -6.51
C LYS A 595 -32.08 -19.96 -7.33
N LYS A 596 -33.10 -19.30 -7.88
CA LYS A 596 -34.07 -19.93 -8.78
C LYS A 596 -33.39 -20.40 -10.07
N CYS A 597 -32.55 -19.57 -10.68
CA CYS A 597 -31.77 -19.95 -11.86
C CYS A 597 -30.86 -21.14 -11.57
N GLU A 598 -30.15 -21.13 -10.44
CA GLU A 598 -29.24 -22.22 -10.07
C GLU A 598 -29.95 -23.58 -9.89
N LYS A 599 -31.20 -23.56 -9.40
CA LYS A 599 -32.01 -24.77 -9.23
C LYS A 599 -32.54 -25.34 -10.55
N MET A 600 -32.56 -24.58 -11.64
CA MET A 600 -33.06 -25.06 -12.94
C MET A 600 -32.17 -26.17 -13.53
N ILE A 601 -30.90 -26.30 -13.10
CA ILE A 601 -30.04 -27.44 -13.46
C ILE A 601 -30.37 -28.71 -12.67
N ARG A 602 -30.74 -28.62 -11.40
CA ARG A 602 -30.94 -29.80 -10.52
C ARG A 602 -32.21 -30.61 -10.81
N LYS A 603 -32.99 -30.24 -11.84
CA LYS A 603 -34.27 -30.86 -12.19
C LYS A 603 -34.26 -31.66 -13.51
N LYS A 604 -33.10 -32.05 -14.03
CA LYS A 604 -33.01 -33.00 -15.14
C LYS A 604 -32.06 -34.14 -14.83
#